data_AF-A0A3B9W2N0-F1
#
_entry.id   AF-A0A3B9W2N0-F1
#
_cell.length_a   1.000
_cell.length_b   1.000
_cell.length_c   1.000
_cell.angle_alpha   90.00
_cell.angle_beta   90.00
_cell.angle_gamma   90.00
#
_symmetry.space_group_name_H-M   'P 1'
#
loop_
_entity.id
_entity.type
_entity.pdbx_description
1 polymer ?
#
loop_
_entity_poly.entity_id
_entity_poly.type
_entity_poly.pdbx_seq_one_letter_code
_entity_poly.pdbx_strand_id
1 'polypeptide(L)'
;MQRVAFRCDARNLRSAAAIERLGATFEGVLRSHRNAPDGTRADSAVFSILGHEWPPVRRQLRQRLEPFALAGDHTGAADYARRTFAAL
;
A
#
# COMPACT_ATOMS: atom_id res chain seq x y z
N MET A 1 -16.38 -4.60 5.77
CA MET A 1 -15.47 -3.92 4.81
C MET A 1 -15.27 -4.86 3.62
N GLN A 2 -15.71 -4.47 2.42
CA GLN A 2 -15.75 -5.38 1.24
C GLN A 2 -14.57 -5.20 0.28
N ARG A 3 -13.86 -4.06 0.34
CA ARG A 3 -12.81 -3.69 -0.61
C ARG A 3 -11.82 -2.74 0.03
N VAL A 4 -10.54 -2.93 -0.27
CA VAL A 4 -9.47 -1.95 -0.05
C VAL A 4 -8.90 -1.59 -1.40
N ALA A 5 -8.84 -0.30 -1.71
CA ALA A 5 -8.30 0.19 -2.97
C ALA A 5 -6.95 0.89 -2.76
N PHE A 6 -6.04 0.68 -3.70
CA PHE A 6 -4.75 1.34 -3.77
C PHE A 6 -4.66 2.14 -5.07
N ARG A 7 -3.94 3.26 -5.03
CA ARG A 7 -3.69 4.08 -6.21
C ARG A 7 -2.26 4.61 -6.16
N CYS A 8 -1.59 4.60 -7.30
CA CYS A 8 -0.32 5.29 -7.49
C CYS A 8 -0.29 5.98 -8.84
N ASP A 9 0.65 6.91 -9.03
CA ASP A 9 0.97 7.41 -10.37
C ASP A 9 1.37 6.22 -11.26
N ALA A 10 0.82 6.13 -12.47
CA ALA A 10 1.08 5.03 -13.39
C ALA A 10 2.57 4.93 -13.78
N ARG A 11 3.32 6.02 -13.70
CA ARG A 11 4.77 6.06 -13.93
C ARG A 11 5.58 5.53 -12.74
N ASN A 12 4.98 5.45 -11.54
CA ASN A 12 5.66 4.96 -10.35
C ASN A 12 5.62 3.42 -10.28
N LEU A 13 6.43 2.80 -11.15
CA LEU A 13 6.53 1.35 -11.28
C LEU A 13 6.99 0.66 -9.97
N ARG A 14 7.77 1.37 -9.13
CA ARG A 14 8.20 0.85 -7.82
C ARG A 14 7.00 0.64 -6.89
N SER A 15 6.12 1.64 -6.77
CA SER A 15 4.91 1.52 -5.96
C SER A 15 3.92 0.53 -6.56
N ALA A 16 3.74 0.52 -7.89
CA ALA A 16 2.89 -0.47 -8.56
C ALA A 16 3.33 -1.90 -8.24
N ALA A 17 4.62 -2.20 -8.44
CA ALA A 17 5.18 -3.52 -8.12
C ALA A 17 5.08 -3.86 -6.63
N ALA A 18 5.20 -2.88 -5.73
CA ALA A 18 5.01 -3.11 -4.30
C ALA A 18 3.55 -3.47 -3.97
N ILE A 19 2.58 -2.77 -4.58
CA ILE A 19 1.14 -3.02 -4.40
C ILE A 19 0.76 -4.40 -4.94
N GLU A 20 1.26 -4.78 -6.12
CA GLU A 20 1.07 -6.13 -6.68
C GLU A 20 1.68 -7.20 -5.77
N ARG A 21 2.88 -6.95 -5.21
CA ARG A 21 3.49 -7.86 -4.23
C ARG A 21 2.71 -7.96 -2.93
N LEU A 22 1.87 -7.00 -2.57
CA LEU A 22 0.95 -7.15 -1.44
C LEU A 22 -0.19 -8.13 -1.74
N GLY A 23 -0.38 -8.53 -3.00
CA GLY A 23 -1.48 -9.39 -3.45
C GLY A 23 -2.71 -8.62 -3.91
N ALA A 24 -2.56 -7.33 -4.24
CA ALA A 24 -3.63 -6.54 -4.84
C ALA A 24 -3.73 -6.81 -6.36
N THR A 25 -4.96 -6.90 -6.86
CA THR A 25 -5.28 -7.08 -8.27
C THR A 25 -5.31 -5.73 -8.99
N PHE A 26 -4.67 -5.62 -10.15
CA PHE A 26 -4.75 -4.45 -11.03
C PHE A 26 -6.11 -4.37 -11.72
N GLU A 27 -6.72 -3.19 -11.75
CA GLU A 27 -8.04 -2.98 -12.34
C GLU A 27 -8.05 -2.00 -13.51
N GLY A 28 -7.01 -1.17 -13.65
CA GLY A 28 -6.90 -0.25 -14.79
C GLY A 28 -6.16 1.04 -14.48
N VAL A 29 -6.12 1.91 -15.49
CA VAL A 29 -5.53 3.25 -15.40
C VAL A 29 -6.58 4.31 -15.63
N LEU A 30 -6.72 5.21 -14.67
CA LEU A 30 -7.48 6.44 -14.82
C LEU A 30 -6.59 7.49 -15.48
N ARG A 31 -6.85 7.79 -16.75
CA ARG A 31 -6.08 8.77 -17.54
C ARG A 31 -6.32 10.19 -17.05
N SER A 32 -5.26 10.98 -16.92
CA SER A 32 -5.31 12.37 -16.48
C SER A 32 -6.19 12.53 -15.23
N HIS A 33 -5.96 11.72 -14.19
CA HIS A 33 -6.82 11.67 -13.01
C HIS A 33 -6.45 12.71 -11.96
N ARG A 34 -5.16 13.04 -11.82
CA ARG A 34 -4.65 13.92 -10.77
C ARG A 34 -3.60 14.88 -11.30
N ASN A 35 -3.40 15.98 -10.58
CA ASN A 35 -2.22 16.82 -10.77
C ASN A 35 -1.02 16.17 -10.09
N ALA A 36 0.10 16.07 -10.80
CA ALA A 36 1.37 15.69 -10.24
C ALA A 36 2.05 16.89 -9.56
N PRO A 37 3.00 16.67 -8.64
CA PRO A 37 3.71 17.75 -7.95
C PRO A 37 4.47 18.69 -8.88
N ASP A 38 4.88 18.20 -10.06
CA ASP A 38 5.55 18.96 -11.12
C ASP A 38 4.59 19.80 -11.99
N GLY A 39 3.29 19.83 -11.65
CA GLY A 39 2.26 20.55 -12.40
C GLY A 39 1.72 19.81 -13.63
N THR A 40 2.26 18.64 -13.96
CA THR A 40 1.75 17.82 -15.06
C THR A 40 0.48 17.06 -14.66
N ARG A 41 -0.26 16.53 -15.64
CA ARG A 41 -1.34 15.59 -15.38
C ARG A 41 -0.77 14.18 -15.23
N ALA A 42 -1.16 13.50 -14.15
CA ALA A 42 -0.76 12.14 -13.87
C ALA A 42 -1.92 11.17 -14.01
N ASP A 43 -1.62 10.07 -14.68
CA ASP A 43 -2.46 8.88 -14.75
C ASP A 43 -2.38 8.14 -13.41
N SER A 44 -3.49 7.54 -12.98
CA SER A 44 -3.55 6.75 -11.75
C SER A 44 -3.79 5.28 -12.05
N ALA A 45 -2.81 4.45 -11.75
CA ALA A 45 -3.00 3.00 -11.71
C ALA A 45 -3.82 2.63 -10.48
N VAL A 46 -4.86 1.82 -10.66
CA VAL A 46 -5.80 1.42 -9.62
C VAL A 46 -5.70 -0.08 -9.38
N PHE A 47 -5.65 -0.44 -8.10
CA PHE A 47 -5.58 -1.82 -7.63
C PHE A 47 -6.53 -2.03 -6.45
N SER A 48 -6.80 -3.28 -6.12
CA SER A 48 -7.55 -3.60 -4.90
C SER A 48 -7.36 -5.01 -4.37
N ILE A 49 -7.77 -5.18 -3.12
CA ILE A 49 -8.01 -6.46 -2.47
C ILE A 49 -9.47 -6.47 -1.99
N LEU A 50 -10.23 -7.49 -2.39
CA LEU A 50 -11.60 -7.74 -1.98
C LEU A 50 -11.65 -8.57 -0.69
N GLY A 51 -12.80 -8.54 -0.01
CA GLY A 51 -12.98 -9.23 1.27
C GLY A 51 -12.68 -10.73 1.21
N HIS A 52 -13.03 -11.41 0.10
CA HIS A 52 -12.77 -12.84 -0.09
C HIS A 52 -11.33 -13.15 -0.53
N GLU A 53 -10.58 -12.16 -1.04
CA GLU A 53 -9.17 -12.30 -1.41
C GLU A 53 -8.25 -12.09 -0.20
N TRP A 54 -8.75 -11.45 0.86
CA TRP A 54 -7.96 -11.12 2.04
C TRP A 54 -7.37 -12.33 2.80
N PRO A 55 -8.09 -13.45 3.04
CA PRO A 55 -7.55 -14.56 3.81
C PRO A 55 -6.20 -15.12 3.31
N PRO A 56 -6.02 -15.44 2.00
CA PRO A 56 -4.71 -15.85 1.48
C PRO A 56 -3.67 -14.72 1.51
N VAL A 57 -4.04 -13.49 1.16
CA VAL A 57 -3.12 -12.33 1.20
C VAL A 57 -2.55 -12.12 2.60
N ARG A 58 -3.40 -12.14 3.63
CA ARG A 58 -2.99 -12.02 5.03
C ARG A 58 -1.96 -13.07 5.44
N ARG A 59 -2.15 -14.32 5.01
CA ARG A 59 -1.21 -15.42 5.33
C ARG A 59 0.16 -15.15 4.71
N GLN A 60 0.21 -14.79 3.44
CA GLN A 60 1.46 -14.47 2.76
C GLN A 60 2.18 -13.27 3.40
N LEU A 61 1.44 -12.22 3.76
CA LEU A 61 2.02 -11.06 4.46
C LEU A 61 2.63 -11.45 5.80
N ARG A 62 1.93 -12.27 6.61
CA ARG A 62 2.47 -12.76 7.89
C ARG A 62 3.75 -13.57 7.69
N GLN A 63 3.79 -14.48 6.71
CA GLN A 63 5.00 -15.26 6.41
C GLN A 63 6.19 -14.38 6.02
N ARG A 64 5.95 -13.27 5.32
CA ARG A 64 7.02 -12.31 4.97
C ARG A 64 7.48 -11.47 6.15
N LEU A 65 6.61 -11.28 7.15
CA LEU A 65 6.90 -10.53 8.36
C LEU A 65 7.53 -11.39 9.47
N GLU A 66 7.33 -12.71 9.47
CA GLU A 66 7.92 -13.66 10.43
C GLU A 66 9.42 -13.41 10.70
N PRO A 67 10.29 -13.26 9.68
CA PRO A 67 11.71 -12.98 9.92
C PRO A 67 11.98 -11.65 10.66
N PHE A 68 11.07 -10.67 10.52
CA PHE A 68 11.15 -9.38 11.19
C PHE A 68 10.50 -9.39 12.57
N ALA A 69 9.57 -10.31 12.83
CA ALA A 69 8.91 -10.47 14.13
C ALA A 69 9.87 -11.03 15.20
N LEU A 70 10.80 -11.90 14.80
CA LEU A 70 11.82 -12.46 15.69
C LEU A 70 12.95 -11.46 16.01
N ALA A 71 13.03 -10.33 15.30
CA ALA A 71 14.09 -9.33 15.41
C ALA A 71 13.74 -8.14 16.33
N GLY A 72 12.56 -8.12 16.95
CA GLY A 72 12.21 -7.11 17.93
C GLY A 72 10.73 -7.14 18.32
N ASP A 73 10.46 -7.54 19.56
CA ASP A 73 9.20 -7.28 20.25
C ASP A 73 9.04 -5.78 20.48
N HIS A 74 8.60 -5.04 19.45
CA HIS A 74 8.24 -3.64 19.58
C HIS A 74 6.86 -3.40 19.02
N THR A 75 5.94 -3.15 19.95
CA THR A 75 4.79 -2.24 19.93
C THR A 75 5.06 -0.94 19.13
N GLY A 76 5.34 -1.05 17.83
CA GLY A 76 5.75 0.07 16.96
C GLY A 76 4.60 0.94 16.48
N ALA A 77 3.35 0.43 16.59
CA ALA A 77 2.17 1.23 16.28
C ALA A 77 1.95 2.36 17.30
N ALA A 78 2.36 2.17 18.56
CA ALA A 78 2.24 3.20 19.60
C ALA A 78 3.37 4.24 19.53
N ASP A 79 4.56 3.87 19.05
CA ASP A 79 5.71 4.77 18.95
C ASP A 79 5.67 5.66 17.69
N TYR A 80 5.08 5.17 16.60
CA TYR A 80 4.88 5.97 15.38
C TYR A 80 3.99 7.22 15.65
N ALA A 81 2.93 7.07 16.45
CA ALA A 81 2.06 8.18 16.81
C ALA A 81 2.76 9.26 17.68
N ARG A 82 3.77 8.88 18.48
CA ARG A 82 4.52 9.83 19.33
C ARG A 82 5.56 10.63 18.56
N ARG A 83 6.18 10.06 17.53
CA ARG A 83 7.24 10.74 16.76
C ARG A 83 6.70 11.69 15.68
N THR A 84 5.46 11.53 15.22
CA THR A 84 4.90 12.37 14.14
C THR A 84 4.21 13.64 14.63
N PHE A 85 3.79 13.73 15.90
CA PHE A 85 3.07 14.91 16.43
C PHE A 85 3.80 15.73 17.49
N ALA A 86 5.02 15.37 17.90
CA ALA A 86 5.80 16.13 18.90
C ALA A 86 6.66 17.27 18.28
N ALA A 87 6.41 17.65 17.03
CA ALA A 87 7.07 18.76 16.34
C ALA A 87 6.07 19.79 15.77
N LEU A 88 4.93 19.95 16.46
CA LEU A 88 4.01 21.08 16.39
C LEU A 88 3.63 21.48 17.82
#